data_AF-A0A7C6S914-F1
#
_entry.id   AF-A0A7C6S914-F1
#
_cell.length_a   1.000
_cell.length_b   1.000
_cell.length_c   1.000
_cell.angle_alpha   90.00
_cell.angle_beta   90.00
_cell.angle_gamma   90.00
#
_symmetry.space_group_name_H-M   'P 1'
#
loop_
_entity.id
_entity.type
_entity.pdbx_description
1 polymer ?
#
loop_
_entity_poly.entity_id
_entity_poly.type
_entity_poly.pdbx_seq_one_letter_code
_entity_poly.pdbx_strand_id
1 'polypeptide(L)'
;MVTTAAKIAIRTHLITPEDNIVEVVENYTKNIAEAGDLIAVCESVVAITQGRIVQPEEVKAGSLARFLCRFTARHGSLTSPAGMQLAINEAGRCRILLGAALGAVGKITGQKGLFYYIAGRQVALIDDVAGTMPPFEGYIVLGPKNAARIARAVWERTGVDTVIVDVNDLGCVDIVGASPGVKHYLVKGLLEDNPSGNYAQQTPITLIKD
;
A
#
# COMPACT_ATOMS: atom_id res chain seq x y z
N MET A 1 -1.68 -22.39 -16.77
CA MET A 1 -2.01 -21.70 -18.04
C MET A 1 -1.96 -20.22 -17.71
N VAL A 2 -1.16 -19.45 -18.45
CA VAL A 2 -1.08 -17.99 -18.28
C VAL A 2 -2.33 -17.42 -18.94
N THR A 3 -3.28 -16.97 -18.13
CA THR A 3 -4.49 -16.33 -18.62
C THR A 3 -4.11 -14.93 -19.08
N THR A 4 -4.11 -14.67 -20.38
CA THR A 4 -3.92 -13.34 -20.95
C THR A 4 -5.19 -12.52 -20.69
N ALA A 5 -5.40 -12.10 -19.44
CA ALA A 5 -6.50 -11.23 -19.06
C ALA A 5 -6.23 -9.81 -19.58
N ALA A 6 -7.23 -9.15 -20.17
CA ALA A 6 -7.09 -7.76 -20.57
C ALA A 6 -7.08 -6.86 -19.34
N LYS A 7 -6.12 -5.93 -19.26
CA LYS A 7 -5.93 -5.03 -18.12
C LYS A 7 -6.11 -3.59 -18.58
N ILE A 8 -7.00 -2.87 -17.91
CA ILE A 8 -7.34 -1.48 -18.21
C ILE A 8 -6.92 -0.63 -17.01
N ALA A 9 -5.83 0.11 -17.15
CA ALA A 9 -5.40 1.10 -16.18
C ALA A 9 -6.29 2.35 -16.32
N ILE A 10 -7.01 2.70 -15.26
CA ILE A 10 -8.02 3.77 -15.29
C ILE A 10 -7.45 5.04 -14.69
N ARG A 11 -7.30 6.07 -15.53
CA ARG A 11 -6.88 7.38 -15.08
C ARG A 11 -8.00 8.07 -14.33
N THR A 12 -7.73 8.52 -13.11
CA THR A 12 -8.71 9.23 -12.26
C THR A 12 -8.44 10.73 -12.22
N HIS A 13 -9.26 11.50 -11.50
CA HIS A 13 -8.83 12.80 -10.96
C HIS A 13 -7.76 12.58 -9.88
N LEU A 14 -7.14 13.66 -9.40
CA LEU A 14 -6.24 13.58 -8.26
C LEU A 14 -7.07 13.22 -7.03
N ILE A 15 -6.89 12.01 -6.51
CA ILE A 15 -7.60 11.55 -5.32
C ILE A 15 -6.99 12.23 -4.09
N THR A 16 -7.82 12.85 -3.26
CA THR A 16 -7.41 13.60 -2.08
C THR A 16 -8.08 13.06 -0.80
N PRO A 17 -7.70 13.55 0.40
CA PRO A 17 -8.35 13.18 1.65
C PRO A 17 -9.86 13.53 1.73
N GLU A 18 -10.34 14.42 0.87
CA GLU A 18 -11.75 14.79 0.77
C GLU A 18 -12.60 13.75 0.02
N ASP A 19 -11.96 12.84 -0.72
CA ASP A 19 -12.66 11.84 -1.52
C ASP A 19 -13.06 10.59 -0.73
N ASN A 20 -14.16 9.97 -1.14
CA ASN A 20 -14.53 8.64 -0.72
C ASN A 20 -14.07 7.61 -1.77
N ILE A 21 -13.10 6.78 -1.43
CA ILE A 21 -12.53 5.81 -2.38
C ILE A 21 -13.56 4.84 -2.97
N VAL A 22 -14.63 4.50 -2.24
CA VAL A 22 -15.68 3.62 -2.75
C VAL A 22 -16.47 4.30 -3.87
N GLU A 23 -16.82 5.58 -3.68
CA GLU A 23 -17.53 6.39 -4.68
C GLU A 23 -16.64 6.69 -5.88
N VAL A 24 -15.34 6.95 -5.65
CA VAL A 24 -14.37 7.13 -6.74
C VAL A 24 -14.32 5.87 -7.60
N VAL A 25 -14.13 4.70 -6.99
CA VAL A 25 -14.07 3.43 -7.75
C VAL A 25 -15.36 3.21 -8.53
N GLU A 26 -16.53 3.32 -7.89
CA GLU A 26 -17.84 3.19 -8.56
C GLU A 26 -17.93 4.13 -9.76
N ASN A 27 -17.60 5.41 -9.60
CA ASN A 27 -17.72 6.39 -10.66
C ASN A 27 -16.84 6.10 -11.89
N TYR A 28 -15.63 5.60 -11.66
CA TYR A 28 -14.67 5.30 -12.72
C TYR A 28 -14.88 3.92 -13.36
N THR A 29 -15.58 2.99 -12.71
CA THR A 29 -15.76 1.63 -13.22
C THR A 29 -17.19 1.33 -13.71
N LYS A 30 -18.21 2.08 -13.28
CA LYS A 30 -19.64 1.77 -13.49
C LYS A 30 -20.09 1.46 -14.93
N ASN A 31 -19.39 1.97 -15.94
CA ASN A 31 -19.77 1.81 -17.35
C ASN A 31 -18.86 0.83 -18.13
N ILE A 32 -17.86 0.23 -17.47
CA ILE A 32 -16.84 -0.61 -18.10
C ILE A 32 -16.60 -1.93 -17.36
N ALA A 33 -16.92 -1.97 -16.06
CA ALA A 33 -16.79 -3.16 -15.24
C ALA A 33 -18.07 -4.00 -15.31
N GLU A 34 -17.88 -5.30 -15.37
CA GLU A 34 -18.92 -6.31 -15.50
C GLU A 34 -18.71 -7.40 -14.45
N ALA A 35 -19.76 -8.16 -14.15
CA ALA A 35 -19.66 -9.29 -13.24
C ALA A 35 -18.68 -10.33 -13.80
N GLY A 36 -17.73 -10.76 -12.97
CA GLY A 36 -16.62 -11.64 -13.37
C GLY A 36 -15.28 -10.92 -13.47
N ASP A 37 -15.29 -9.60 -13.69
CA ASP A 37 -14.08 -8.79 -13.65
C ASP A 37 -13.49 -8.67 -12.23
N LEU A 38 -12.25 -8.18 -12.16
CA LEU A 38 -11.56 -7.83 -10.92
C LEU A 38 -11.11 -6.37 -10.94
N ILE A 39 -11.49 -5.60 -9.92
CA ILE A 39 -11.01 -4.24 -9.67
C ILE A 39 -9.83 -4.30 -8.69
N ALA A 40 -8.66 -3.86 -9.12
CA ALA A 40 -7.50 -3.62 -8.27
C ALA A 40 -7.36 -2.12 -7.98
N VAL A 41 -7.18 -1.77 -6.71
CA VAL A 41 -7.00 -0.39 -6.26
C VAL A 41 -5.68 -0.28 -5.50
N CYS A 42 -4.85 0.71 -5.84
CA CYS A 42 -3.59 0.94 -5.15
C CYS A 42 -3.82 1.30 -3.67
N GLU A 43 -3.04 0.72 -2.77
CA GLU A 43 -3.18 0.95 -1.32
C GLU A 43 -2.99 2.41 -0.94
N SER A 44 -2.10 3.11 -1.63
CA SER A 44 -1.70 4.47 -1.31
C SER A 44 -2.84 5.46 -1.45
N VAL A 45 -3.71 5.31 -2.47
CA VAL A 45 -4.90 6.16 -2.62
C VAL A 45 -5.97 5.84 -1.58
N VAL A 46 -6.05 4.59 -1.11
CA VAL A 46 -6.91 4.23 0.02
C VAL A 46 -6.38 4.89 1.29
N ALA A 47 -5.06 4.92 1.50
CA ALA A 47 -4.45 5.63 2.62
C ALA A 47 -4.70 7.15 2.54
N ILE A 48 -4.54 7.76 1.37
CA ILE A 48 -4.77 9.19 1.14
C ILE A 48 -6.20 9.59 1.46
N THR A 49 -7.20 8.87 0.95
CA THR A 49 -8.63 9.12 1.26
C THR A 49 -9.00 8.90 2.73
N GLN A 50 -8.15 8.19 3.48
CA GLN A 50 -8.28 8.05 4.94
C GLN A 50 -7.54 9.14 5.72
N GLY A 51 -6.95 10.13 5.04
CA GLY A 51 -6.11 11.16 5.66
C GLY A 51 -4.84 10.60 6.28
N ARG A 52 -4.34 9.44 5.80
CA ARG A 52 -3.16 8.75 6.34
C ARG A 52 -1.87 9.19 5.67
N ILE A 53 -1.76 10.48 5.41
CA ILE A 53 -0.57 11.15 4.89
C ILE A 53 -0.09 12.17 5.91
N VAL A 54 1.23 12.27 6.11
CA VAL A 54 1.82 13.13 7.13
C VAL A 54 3.04 13.85 6.56
N GLN A 55 3.12 15.17 6.74
CA GLN A 55 4.33 15.91 6.40
C GLN A 55 5.46 15.53 7.38
N PRO A 56 6.66 15.15 6.90
CA PRO A 56 7.78 14.79 7.77
C PRO A 56 8.08 15.84 8.85
N GLU A 57 7.92 17.12 8.52
CA GLU A 57 8.19 18.29 9.38
C GLU A 57 7.24 18.38 10.58
N GLU A 58 6.01 17.86 10.44
CA GLU A 58 5.01 17.83 11.51
C GLU A 58 5.31 16.72 12.54
N VAL A 59 6.15 15.75 12.19
CA VAL A 59 6.46 14.61 13.04
C VAL A 59 7.52 14.98 14.08
N LYS A 60 7.12 15.02 15.35
CA LYS A 60 8.03 15.17 16.50
C LYS A 60 8.79 13.86 16.77
N ALA A 61 9.83 13.61 15.98
CA ALA A 61 10.67 12.42 16.12
C ALA A 61 11.47 12.43 17.43
N GLY A 62 11.31 11.38 18.25
CA GLY A 62 12.05 11.18 19.48
C GLY A 62 13.47 10.65 19.25
N SER A 63 14.27 10.60 20.33
CA SER A 63 15.65 10.08 20.28
C SER A 63 15.72 8.64 19.78
N LEU A 64 14.77 7.80 20.18
CA LEU A 64 14.68 6.41 19.74
C LEU A 64 14.51 6.32 18.20
N ALA A 65 13.62 7.12 17.62
CA ALA A 65 13.38 7.11 16.18
C ALA A 65 14.62 7.54 15.40
N ARG A 66 15.28 8.63 15.85
CA ARG A 66 16.54 9.13 15.26
C ARG A 66 17.69 8.12 15.35
N PHE A 67 17.70 7.30 16.39
CA PHE A 67 18.70 6.25 16.54
C PHE A 67 18.41 5.07 15.61
N LEU A 68 17.18 4.56 15.64
CA LEU A 68 16.80 3.36 14.90
C LEU A 68 16.80 3.55 13.38
N CYS A 69 16.42 4.72 12.87
CA CYS A 69 16.39 4.98 11.42
C CYS A 69 17.78 4.87 10.76
N ARG A 70 18.87 4.91 11.54
CA ARG A 70 20.25 4.73 11.03
C ARG A 70 20.57 3.28 10.64
N PHE A 71 19.75 2.33 11.08
CA PHE A 71 19.97 0.90 10.85
C PHE A 71 19.07 0.30 9.77
N THR A 72 18.17 1.09 9.19
CA THR A 72 17.35 0.66 8.05
C THR A 72 18.18 0.66 6.76
N ALA A 73 17.71 -0.06 5.75
CA ALA A 73 18.40 -0.10 4.46
C ALA A 73 18.26 1.26 3.77
N ARG A 74 19.34 1.81 3.21
CA ARG A 74 19.37 3.16 2.59
C ARG A 74 18.36 3.39 1.46
N HIS A 75 17.82 2.32 0.86
CA HIS A 75 16.81 2.36 -0.20
C HIS A 75 15.50 1.68 0.21
N GLY A 76 15.29 1.47 1.52
CA GLY A 76 14.06 0.90 2.05
C GLY A 76 13.27 1.92 2.87
N SER A 77 12.10 1.50 3.34
CA SER A 77 11.27 2.31 4.22
C SER A 77 11.93 2.53 5.60
N LEU A 78 11.46 3.58 6.28
CA LEU A 78 11.84 4.01 7.63
C LEU A 78 13.28 4.51 7.74
N THR A 79 13.79 5.17 6.70
CA THR A 79 15.13 5.77 6.68
C THR A 79 15.16 7.14 7.35
N SER A 80 14.02 7.80 7.45
CA SER A 80 13.89 9.09 8.12
C SER A 80 13.54 8.93 9.62
N PRO A 81 13.95 9.88 10.49
CA PRO A 81 13.46 9.92 11.86
C PRO A 81 11.94 10.05 11.95
N ALA A 82 11.32 10.77 11.02
CA ALA A 82 9.87 10.95 10.94
C ALA A 82 9.17 9.62 10.62
N GLY A 83 9.60 8.91 9.58
CA GLY A 83 9.07 7.59 9.21
C GLY A 83 9.22 6.58 10.36
N MET A 84 10.40 6.49 10.96
CA MET A 84 10.62 5.61 12.12
C MET A 84 9.75 6.00 13.33
N GLN A 85 9.50 7.29 13.56
CA GLN A 85 8.60 7.73 14.62
C GLN A 85 7.16 7.32 14.34
N LEU A 86 6.70 7.42 13.09
CA LEU A 86 5.38 6.95 12.68
C LEU A 86 5.24 5.43 12.82
N ALA A 87 6.29 4.66 12.49
CA ALA A 87 6.34 3.23 12.76
C ALA A 87 6.21 2.91 14.27
N ILE A 88 6.88 3.68 15.13
CA ILE A 88 6.73 3.56 16.59
C ILE A 88 5.31 3.90 17.04
N ASN A 89 4.65 4.87 16.41
CA ASN A 89 3.28 5.24 16.73
C ASN A 89 2.28 4.14 16.31
N GLU A 90 2.50 3.50 15.16
CA GLU A 90 1.63 2.43 14.63
C GLU A 90 1.79 1.09 15.39
N ALA A 91 3.03 0.65 15.66
CA ALA A 91 3.28 -0.66 16.29
C ALA A 91 3.55 -0.60 17.79
N GLY A 92 3.90 0.58 18.32
CA GLY A 92 4.36 0.74 19.69
C GLY A 92 5.85 0.47 19.88
N ARG A 93 6.43 1.14 20.87
CA ARG A 93 7.88 1.12 21.16
C ARG A 93 8.43 -0.28 21.37
N CYS A 94 7.75 -1.11 22.15
CA CYS A 94 8.22 -2.47 22.48
C CYS A 94 8.34 -3.35 21.24
N ARG A 95 7.33 -3.33 20.34
CA ARG A 95 7.36 -4.13 19.10
C ARG A 95 8.43 -3.65 18.15
N ILE A 96 8.63 -2.34 18.00
CA ILE A 96 9.71 -1.79 17.18
C ILE A 96 11.08 -2.18 17.72
N LEU A 97 11.31 -2.11 19.03
CA LEU A 97 12.58 -2.52 19.65
C LEU A 97 12.86 -4.02 19.46
N LEU A 98 11.86 -4.88 19.69
CA LEU A 98 11.99 -6.32 19.45
C LEU A 98 12.25 -6.62 17.97
N GLY A 99 11.53 -5.95 17.07
CA GLY A 99 11.75 -6.05 15.63
C GLY A 99 13.14 -5.60 15.22
N ALA A 100 13.66 -4.51 15.81
CA ALA A 100 15.02 -4.03 15.54
C ALA A 100 16.08 -5.03 16.02
N ALA A 101 15.91 -5.60 17.21
CA ALA A 101 16.81 -6.63 17.75
C ALA A 101 16.83 -7.89 16.86
N LEU A 102 15.65 -8.40 16.48
CA LEU A 102 15.53 -9.56 15.61
C LEU A 102 15.98 -9.27 14.17
N GLY A 103 15.76 -8.06 13.67
CA GLY A 103 16.30 -7.59 12.40
C GLY A 103 17.83 -7.58 12.38
N ALA A 104 18.47 -7.20 13.49
CA ALA A 104 19.92 -7.26 13.63
C ALA A 104 20.44 -8.71 13.62
N VAL A 105 19.77 -9.62 14.33
CA VAL A 105 20.08 -11.07 14.26
C VAL A 105 19.88 -11.62 12.86
N GLY A 106 18.82 -11.20 12.17
CA GLY A 106 18.54 -11.56 10.78
C GLY A 106 19.68 -11.16 9.84
N LYS A 107 20.23 -9.96 10.00
CA LYS A 107 21.40 -9.51 9.21
C LYS A 107 22.63 -10.40 9.42
N ILE A 108 22.85 -10.91 10.65
CA ILE A 108 23.97 -11.81 10.96
C ILE A 108 23.73 -13.21 10.38
N THR A 109 22.49 -13.69 10.42
CA THR A 109 22.11 -15.05 10.00
C THR A 109 21.68 -15.14 8.53
N GLY A 110 21.67 -14.03 7.80
CA GLY A 110 21.23 -13.95 6.40
C GLY A 110 19.70 -13.93 6.21
N GLN A 111 18.91 -13.89 7.29
CA GLN A 111 17.45 -13.82 7.22
C GLN A 111 16.97 -12.38 7.02
N LYS A 112 16.21 -12.15 5.95
CA LYS A 112 15.64 -10.84 5.62
C LYS A 112 14.21 -10.72 6.17
N GLY A 113 13.77 -9.50 6.47
CA GLY A 113 12.36 -9.22 6.80
C GLY A 113 11.92 -9.47 8.25
N LEU A 114 12.80 -9.97 9.13
CA LEU A 114 12.45 -10.23 10.54
C LEU A 114 11.96 -9.00 11.30
N PHE A 115 12.45 -7.80 10.94
CA PHE A 115 11.96 -6.55 11.50
C PHE A 115 10.46 -6.37 11.27
N TYR A 116 10.02 -6.45 10.00
CA TYR A 116 8.63 -6.24 9.60
C TYR A 116 7.71 -7.36 10.07
N TYR A 117 8.23 -8.59 10.20
CA TYR A 117 7.50 -9.71 10.79
C TYR A 117 7.00 -9.38 12.21
N ILE A 118 7.83 -8.72 13.03
CA ILE A 118 7.51 -8.36 14.42
C ILE A 118 6.81 -7.01 14.51
N ALA A 119 7.32 -6.00 13.79
CA ALA A 119 6.75 -4.66 13.74
C ALA A 119 5.31 -4.68 13.22
N GLY A 120 5.01 -5.60 12.31
CA GLY A 120 3.69 -5.87 11.79
C GLY A 120 3.43 -5.21 10.43
N ARG A 121 2.35 -5.67 9.80
CA ARG A 121 1.99 -5.31 8.43
C ARG A 121 1.82 -3.80 8.22
N GLN A 122 1.18 -3.09 9.14
CA GLN A 122 1.01 -1.64 9.03
C GLN A 122 2.32 -0.87 8.93
N VAL A 123 3.37 -1.34 9.61
CA VAL A 123 4.70 -0.73 9.54
C VAL A 123 5.40 -1.04 8.22
N ALA A 124 5.15 -2.22 7.64
CA ALA A 124 5.70 -2.60 6.35
C ALA A 124 5.11 -1.80 5.19
N LEU A 125 3.88 -1.30 5.35
CA LEU A 125 3.16 -0.45 4.39
C LEU A 125 3.45 1.05 4.58
N ILE A 126 4.37 1.44 5.48
CA ILE A 126 4.75 2.84 5.59
C ILE A 126 5.72 3.15 4.45
N ASP A 127 5.39 4.18 3.69
CA ASP A 127 6.23 4.72 2.65
C ASP A 127 6.72 6.12 3.05
N ASP A 128 7.98 6.21 3.49
CA ASP A 128 8.64 7.46 3.91
C ASP A 128 9.71 7.95 2.92
N VAL A 129 9.86 7.28 1.77
CA VAL A 129 10.80 7.64 0.70
C VAL A 129 10.07 7.88 -0.63
N ALA A 130 8.77 7.60 -0.71
CA ALA A 130 8.03 7.65 -1.96
C ALA A 130 8.06 9.00 -2.66
N GLY A 131 8.50 8.94 -3.91
CA GLY A 131 7.98 9.75 -4.98
C GLY A 131 6.48 9.45 -5.18
N THR A 132 5.65 9.87 -4.24
CA THR A 132 4.21 9.97 -4.49
C THR A 132 4.02 11.10 -5.49
N MET A 133 3.02 11.00 -6.36
CA MET A 133 2.74 12.06 -7.33
C MET A 133 2.47 13.41 -6.64
N PRO A 134 2.77 14.54 -7.29
CA PRO A 134 2.37 15.86 -6.79
C PRO A 134 0.86 15.93 -6.50
N PRO A 135 0.44 16.58 -5.39
CA PRO A 135 1.21 17.36 -4.42
C PRO A 135 1.71 16.54 -3.21
N PHE A 136 1.58 15.22 -3.23
CA PHE A 136 1.95 14.34 -2.11
C PHE A 136 3.44 13.98 -2.12
N GLU A 137 4.21 14.55 -3.05
CA GLU A 137 5.67 14.52 -3.04
C GLU A 137 6.19 14.92 -1.65
N GLY A 138 7.01 14.07 -1.04
CA GLY A 138 7.61 14.35 0.26
C GLY A 138 6.71 14.09 1.47
N TYR A 139 5.43 13.72 1.29
CA TYR A 139 4.62 13.20 2.40
C TYR A 139 5.03 11.77 2.73
N ILE A 140 4.87 11.40 4.00
CA ILE A 140 4.92 10.00 4.44
C ILE A 140 3.51 9.44 4.35
N VAL A 141 3.34 8.36 3.58
CA VAL A 141 2.07 7.65 3.44
C VAL A 141 2.07 6.44 4.39
N LEU A 142 1.06 6.32 5.24
CA LEU A 142 0.89 5.14 6.10
C LEU A 142 -0.06 4.16 5.44
N GLY A 143 0.20 2.86 5.53
CA GLY A 143 -0.71 1.85 4.98
C GLY A 143 -2.18 1.99 5.45
N PRO A 144 -3.16 1.68 4.59
CA PRO A 144 -4.58 1.90 4.84
C PRO A 144 -5.09 1.04 5.98
N LYS A 145 -6.06 1.57 6.72
CA LYS A 145 -6.80 0.83 7.75
C LYS A 145 -7.97 0.10 7.12
N ASN A 146 -8.26 -1.11 7.62
CA ASN A 146 -9.43 -1.89 7.23
C ASN A 146 -9.57 -2.13 5.72
N ALA A 147 -8.45 -2.32 4.99
CA ALA A 147 -8.45 -2.47 3.54
C ALA A 147 -9.40 -3.56 3.02
N ALA A 148 -9.52 -4.69 3.72
CA ALA A 148 -10.49 -5.74 3.37
C ALA A 148 -11.95 -5.27 3.50
N ARG A 149 -12.26 -4.42 4.48
CA ARG A 149 -13.59 -3.81 4.62
C ARG A 149 -13.86 -2.81 3.49
N ILE A 150 -12.86 -2.04 3.08
CA ILE A 150 -12.97 -1.14 1.91
C ILE A 150 -13.19 -1.94 0.63
N ALA A 151 -12.38 -2.97 0.36
CA ALA A 151 -12.57 -3.86 -0.79
C ALA A 151 -13.97 -4.48 -0.82
N ARG A 152 -14.45 -4.95 0.33
CA ARG A 152 -15.81 -5.46 0.47
C ARG A 152 -16.87 -4.39 0.17
N ALA A 153 -16.70 -3.16 0.65
CA ALA A 153 -17.64 -2.07 0.39
C ALA A 153 -17.71 -1.69 -1.09
N VAL A 154 -16.57 -1.70 -1.79
CA VAL A 154 -16.53 -1.53 -3.25
C VAL A 154 -17.29 -2.67 -3.93
N TRP A 155 -17.00 -3.92 -3.58
CA TRP A 155 -17.69 -5.09 -4.13
C TRP A 155 -19.21 -5.04 -3.89
N GLU A 156 -19.67 -4.67 -2.68
CA GLU A 156 -21.10 -4.50 -2.36
C GLU A 156 -21.76 -3.39 -3.20
N ARG A 157 -20.98 -2.38 -3.61
CA ARG A 157 -21.46 -1.23 -4.39
C ARG A 157 -21.48 -1.49 -5.90
N THR A 158 -20.47 -2.17 -6.42
CA THR A 158 -20.27 -2.37 -7.86
C THR A 158 -20.75 -3.74 -8.34
N GLY A 159 -20.84 -4.73 -7.44
CA GLY A 159 -21.06 -6.14 -7.79
C GLY A 159 -19.82 -6.83 -8.39
N VAL A 160 -18.65 -6.18 -8.34
CA VAL A 160 -17.40 -6.64 -8.98
C VAL A 160 -16.36 -6.96 -7.93
N ASP A 161 -15.67 -8.10 -8.08
CA ASP A 161 -14.61 -8.52 -7.16
C ASP A 161 -13.56 -7.42 -7.06
N THR A 162 -13.14 -7.12 -5.84
CA THR A 162 -12.23 -6.00 -5.56
C THR A 162 -11.08 -6.41 -4.65
N VAL A 163 -9.88 -5.89 -4.94
CA VAL A 163 -8.68 -5.98 -4.11
C VAL A 163 -8.02 -4.62 -3.91
N ILE A 164 -7.49 -4.40 -2.70
CA ILE A 164 -6.56 -3.32 -2.40
C ILE A 164 -5.15 -3.91 -2.40
N VAL A 165 -4.25 -3.34 -3.19
CA VAL A 165 -2.93 -3.93 -3.48
C VAL A 165 -1.82 -2.89 -3.37
N ASP A 166 -0.65 -3.37 -2.92
CA ASP A 166 0.63 -2.70 -3.09
C ASP A 166 1.39 -3.47 -4.16
N VAL A 167 1.71 -2.80 -5.27
CA VAL A 167 2.36 -3.40 -6.45
C VAL A 167 3.51 -2.51 -6.88
N ASN A 168 4.63 -3.11 -7.23
CA ASN A 168 5.77 -2.39 -7.78
C ASN A 168 6.37 -3.09 -9.00
N ASP A 169 7.26 -2.37 -9.70
CA ASP A 169 7.88 -2.84 -10.95
C ASP A 169 8.87 -3.99 -10.76
N LEU A 170 9.15 -4.42 -9.52
CA LEU A 170 9.97 -5.59 -9.23
C LEU A 170 9.14 -6.90 -9.22
N GLY A 171 7.85 -6.81 -9.55
CA GLY A 171 6.93 -7.95 -9.54
C GLY A 171 6.46 -8.34 -8.13
N CYS A 172 6.71 -7.51 -7.12
CA CYS A 172 6.18 -7.73 -5.78
C CYS A 172 4.73 -7.26 -5.72
N VAL A 173 3.81 -8.19 -5.48
CA VAL A 173 2.38 -7.93 -5.27
C VAL A 173 2.00 -8.32 -3.85
N ASP A 174 1.65 -7.33 -3.03
CA ASP A 174 1.09 -7.53 -1.69
C ASP A 174 -0.40 -7.18 -1.67
N ILE A 175 -1.23 -8.14 -1.29
CA ILE A 175 -2.69 -7.97 -1.24
C ILE A 175 -3.05 -7.47 0.15
N VAL A 176 -3.26 -6.16 0.28
CA VAL A 176 -3.58 -5.46 1.53
C VAL A 176 -5.00 -5.75 2.01
N GLY A 177 -5.93 -5.92 1.09
CA GLY A 177 -7.30 -6.34 1.39
C GLY A 177 -7.99 -6.91 0.17
N ALA A 178 -8.98 -7.78 0.39
CA ALA A 178 -9.75 -8.37 -0.68
C ALA A 178 -11.22 -8.51 -0.25
N SER A 179 -12.11 -8.40 -1.24
CA SER A 179 -13.51 -8.80 -1.12
C SER A 179 -13.64 -10.34 -0.98
N PRO A 180 -14.79 -10.86 -0.50
CA PRO A 180 -14.98 -12.29 -0.30
C PRO A 180 -14.84 -13.10 -1.59
N GLY A 181 -14.21 -14.27 -1.52
CA GLY A 181 -14.12 -15.21 -2.66
C GLY A 181 -12.93 -15.01 -3.60
N VAL A 182 -12.23 -13.87 -3.50
CA VAL A 182 -11.06 -13.58 -4.33
C VAL A 182 -9.91 -14.56 -4.02
N LYS A 183 -9.40 -15.19 -5.08
CA LYS A 183 -8.27 -16.13 -5.00
C LYS A 183 -6.94 -15.39 -5.11
N HIS A 184 -6.29 -15.15 -3.97
CA HIS A 184 -5.05 -14.36 -3.88
C HIS A 184 -3.92 -14.82 -4.82
N TYR A 185 -3.79 -16.11 -5.07
CA TYR A 185 -2.74 -16.64 -5.97
C TYR A 185 -2.94 -16.24 -7.43
N LEU A 186 -4.21 -16.07 -7.88
CA LEU A 186 -4.52 -15.58 -9.22
C LEU A 186 -4.20 -14.10 -9.33
N VAL A 187 -4.61 -13.31 -8.34
CA VAL A 187 -4.37 -11.86 -8.28
C VAL A 187 -2.88 -11.52 -8.42
N LYS A 188 -2.00 -12.29 -7.76
CA LYS A 188 -0.55 -12.08 -7.86
C LYS A 188 -0.03 -12.22 -9.28
N GLY A 189 -0.45 -13.27 -10.00
CA GLY A 189 -0.03 -13.46 -11.40
C GLY A 189 -0.64 -12.44 -12.36
N LEU A 190 -1.82 -11.89 -12.04
CA LEU A 190 -2.48 -10.88 -12.85
C LEU A 190 -1.87 -9.48 -12.71
N LEU A 191 -1.16 -9.21 -11.61
CA LEU A 191 -0.64 -7.87 -11.28
C LEU A 191 0.88 -7.77 -11.24
N GLU A 192 1.62 -8.88 -11.50
CA GLU A 192 3.09 -8.88 -11.40
C GLU A 192 3.77 -7.90 -12.38
N ASP A 193 3.11 -7.59 -13.50
CA ASP A 193 3.57 -6.66 -14.52
C ASP A 193 3.24 -5.19 -14.21
N ASN A 194 2.68 -4.91 -13.03
CA ASN A 194 2.27 -3.59 -12.55
C ASN A 194 1.47 -2.76 -13.59
N PRO A 195 0.25 -3.20 -13.95
CA PRO A 195 -0.55 -2.51 -14.96
C PRO A 195 -0.93 -1.07 -14.56
N SER A 196 -0.96 -0.77 -13.26
CA SER A 196 -1.25 0.57 -12.74
C SER A 196 -0.10 1.57 -12.98
N GLY A 197 1.12 1.09 -13.28
CA GLY A 197 2.31 1.92 -13.38
C GLY A 197 2.71 2.57 -12.04
N ASN A 198 3.69 3.47 -12.09
CA ASN A 198 4.23 4.16 -10.90
C ASN A 198 4.48 5.64 -11.16
N TYR A 199 4.20 6.47 -10.17
CA TYR A 199 4.43 7.93 -10.18
C TYR A 199 3.33 8.71 -10.91
N ALA A 200 3.58 9.25 -12.09
CA ALA A 200 2.77 10.32 -12.70
C ALA A 200 1.62 9.86 -13.62
N GLN A 201 1.37 8.55 -13.77
CA GLN A 201 0.33 8.03 -14.66
C GLN A 201 -1.07 8.30 -14.11
N GLN A 202 -1.21 8.48 -12.79
CA GLN A 202 -2.47 8.80 -12.12
C GLN A 202 -3.56 7.75 -12.42
N THR A 203 -3.16 6.47 -12.43
CA THR A 203 -3.98 5.30 -12.74
C THR A 203 -4.13 4.36 -11.53
N PRO A 204 -4.66 4.84 -10.39
CA PRO A 204 -4.69 4.07 -9.14
C PRO A 204 -5.71 2.93 -9.13
N ILE A 205 -6.51 2.79 -10.20
CA ILE A 205 -7.49 1.73 -10.37
C ILE A 205 -7.12 0.96 -11.63
N THR A 206 -7.05 -0.36 -11.55
CA THR A 206 -6.91 -1.25 -12.70
C THR A 206 -8.08 -2.22 -12.74
N LEU A 207 -8.77 -2.28 -13.87
CA LEU A 207 -9.80 -3.28 -14.15
C LEU A 207 -9.17 -4.43 -14.93
N ILE A 208 -9.33 -5.64 -14.43
CA ILE A 208 -8.88 -6.87 -15.08
C ILE A 208 -10.13 -7.57 -15.61
N LYS A 209 -10.21 -7.75 -16.92
CA LYS A 209 -11.31 -8.42 -17.62
C LYS A 209 -11.07 -9.93 -17.62
N ASP A 210 -12.12 -10.71 -17.34
CA ASP A 210 -12.13 -12.18 -17.45
C ASP A 210 -11.95 -12.65 -18.92
#